data_AF-A0A8T0JW05-F1
#
_entry.id   AF-A0A8T0JW05-F1
#
_cell.length_a   1.000
_cell.length_b   1.000
_cell.length_c   1.000
_cell.angle_alpha   90.00
_cell.angle_beta   90.00
_cell.angle_gamma   90.00
#
_symmetry.space_group_name_H-M   'P 1'
#
loop_
_entity.id
_entity.type
_entity.pdbx_description
1 polymer ?
#
loop_
_entity_poly.entity_id
_entity_poly.type
_entity_poly.pdbx_seq_one_letter_code
_entity_poly.pdbx_strand_id
1 'polypeptide(L)'
;MRGVHVIMGVRNLITAKDVKEAILKEIPTAKLDYMELDLSSMASVRKFASNFISSGLPLNILINNAGIFAVPFTLSEDNIELIFATNHIGHFLLANLLLDTMKKTAHESKKQGRVVNVSSIVHQLPRGIRFDQINDPSRTSCQSHRKLTVKKSQLHRREENAAAIAPLNGDNCIAKRNEFPPATPFPSSPHPSMTLGFSEK
;
A
#
# COMPACT_ATOMS: atom_id res chain seq x y z
N MET A 1 -12.19 17.27 8.79
CA MET A 1 -11.79 16.24 7.81
C MET A 1 -12.26 16.64 6.42
N ARG A 2 -11.49 16.36 5.36
CA ARG A 2 -11.79 16.76 3.97
C ARG A 2 -12.96 15.99 3.30
N GLY A 3 -13.94 15.50 4.06
CA GLY A 3 -15.12 14.81 3.50
C GLY A 3 -14.86 13.48 2.79
N VAL A 4 -13.71 12.85 3.06
CA VAL A 4 -13.24 11.62 2.41
C VAL A 4 -13.93 10.39 3.01
N HIS A 5 -14.24 9.40 2.17
CA HIS A 5 -14.66 8.08 2.62
C HIS A 5 -13.45 7.16 2.73
N VAL A 6 -13.26 6.59 3.91
CA VAL A 6 -12.14 5.71 4.23
C VAL A 6 -12.62 4.27 4.32
N ILE A 7 -11.94 3.36 3.63
CA ILE A 7 -12.12 1.92 3.80
C ILE A 7 -10.85 1.33 4.40
N MET A 8 -10.98 0.76 5.59
CA MET A 8 -9.88 0.12 6.31
C MET A 8 -9.82 -1.37 5.98
N GLY A 9 -8.73 -1.80 5.35
CA GLY A 9 -8.40 -3.22 5.22
C GLY A 9 -7.73 -3.72 6.50
N VAL A 10 -8.39 -4.64 7.22
CA VAL A 10 -7.96 -5.10 8.55
C VAL A 10 -8.11 -6.61 8.72
N ARG A 11 -7.22 -7.23 9.50
CA ARG A 11 -7.31 -8.66 9.84
C ARG A 11 -8.34 -8.95 10.94
N ASN A 12 -8.44 -8.07 11.93
CA ASN A 12 -9.35 -8.25 13.07
C ASN A 12 -10.52 -7.26 12.96
N LEU A 13 -11.69 -7.77 12.60
CA LEU A 13 -12.91 -6.98 12.43
C LEU A 13 -13.46 -6.44 13.75
N ILE A 14 -13.22 -7.13 14.87
CA ILE A 14 -13.66 -6.69 16.20
C ILE A 14 -12.93 -5.41 16.57
N THR A 15 -11.60 -5.41 16.47
CA THR A 15 -10.79 -4.21 16.75
C THR A 15 -11.10 -3.07 15.79
N ALA A 16 -11.39 -3.38 14.52
CA ALA A 16 -11.78 -2.37 13.54
C ALA A 16 -13.13 -1.74 13.85
N LYS A 17 -14.08 -2.51 14.38
CA LYS A 17 -15.37 -2.02 14.86
C LYS A 17 -15.18 -1.03 16.02
N ASP A 18 -14.40 -1.41 17.03
CA ASP A 18 -14.14 -0.56 18.21
C ASP A 18 -13.49 0.76 17.80
N VAL A 19 -12.50 0.70 16.88
CA VAL A 19 -11.83 1.88 16.35
C VAL A 19 -12.80 2.76 15.54
N LYS A 20 -13.66 2.16 14.70
CA LYS A 20 -14.68 2.92 13.96
C LYS A 20 -15.62 3.64 14.92
N GLU A 21 -16.09 2.97 15.97
CA GLU A 21 -16.98 3.57 16.97
C GLU A 21 -16.28 4.70 17.75
N ALA A 22 -15.01 4.54 18.11
CA ALA A 22 -14.22 5.59 18.75
C ALA A 22 -14.08 6.84 17.86
N ILE A 23 -13.72 6.65 16.59
CA ILE A 23 -13.58 7.76 15.62
C ILE A 23 -14.92 8.45 15.39
N LEU A 24 -16.03 7.72 15.31
CA LEU A 24 -17.36 8.30 15.10
C LEU A 24 -17.86 9.08 16.33
N LYS A 25 -17.43 8.72 17.55
CA LYS A 25 -17.72 9.51 18.76
C LYS A 25 -17.03 10.87 18.72
N GLU A 26 -15.79 10.94 18.24
CA GLU A 26 -15.04 12.19 18.13
C GLU A 26 -15.45 13.00 16.88
N ILE A 27 -15.77 12.32 15.78
CA ILE A 27 -16.08 12.92 14.48
C ILE A 27 -17.33 12.25 13.89
N PRO A 28 -18.55 12.68 14.30
CA PRO A 28 -19.80 12.07 13.84
C PRO A 28 -20.06 12.12 12.33
N THR A 29 -19.39 13.03 11.63
CA THR A 29 -19.50 13.20 10.17
C THR A 29 -18.49 12.37 9.37
N ALA A 30 -17.61 11.61 10.05
CA ALA A 30 -16.63 10.77 9.38
C ALA A 30 -17.31 9.63 8.63
N LYS A 31 -16.84 9.36 7.40
CA LYS A 31 -17.28 8.21 6.60
C LYS A 31 -16.20 7.15 6.65
N LEU A 32 -16.45 6.10 7.41
CA LEU A 32 -15.48 5.06 7.69
C LEU A 32 -16.14 3.69 7.59
N ASP A 33 -15.59 2.84 6.74
CA ASP A 33 -15.93 1.41 6.69
C ASP A 33 -14.68 0.57 6.83
N TYR A 34 -14.86 -0.71 7.11
CA TYR A 34 -13.78 -1.66 7.22
C TYR A 34 -14.17 -2.97 6.56
N MET A 35 -13.17 -3.66 6.02
CA MET A 35 -13.34 -4.95 5.36
C MET A 35 -12.16 -5.85 5.73
N GLU A 36 -12.43 -7.14 5.77
CA GLU A 36 -11.43 -8.16 6.09
C GLU A 36 -10.33 -8.19 5.03
N LEU A 37 -9.07 -8.01 5.46
CA LEU A 37 -7.89 -8.10 4.60
C LEU A 37 -6.72 -8.67 5.39
N ASP A 38 -6.25 -9.85 4.98
CA ASP A 38 -4.96 -10.39 5.36
C ASP A 38 -3.99 -10.35 4.17
N LEU A 39 -2.92 -9.55 4.29
CA LEU A 39 -1.91 -9.40 3.24
C LEU A 39 -0.94 -10.60 3.18
N SER A 40 -0.93 -11.46 4.20
CA SER A 40 -0.13 -12.69 4.18
C SER A 40 -0.78 -13.83 3.38
N SER A 41 -2.08 -13.73 3.08
CA SER A 41 -2.85 -14.73 2.33
C SER A 41 -3.33 -14.17 1.00
N MET A 42 -2.84 -14.70 -0.12
CA MET A 42 -3.22 -14.21 -1.46
C MET A 42 -4.70 -14.42 -1.77
N ALA A 43 -5.31 -15.45 -1.17
CA ALA A 43 -6.75 -15.69 -1.26
C ALA A 43 -7.54 -14.55 -0.58
N SER A 44 -7.11 -14.14 0.63
CA SER A 44 -7.73 -13.02 1.35
C SER A 44 -7.62 -11.71 0.57
N VAL A 45 -6.46 -11.43 -0.03
CA VAL A 45 -6.26 -10.23 -0.88
C VAL A 45 -7.22 -10.21 -2.07
N ARG A 46 -7.39 -11.35 -2.76
CA ARG A 46 -8.33 -11.46 -3.90
C ARG A 46 -9.78 -11.28 -3.45
N LYS A 47 -10.18 -11.88 -2.33
CA LYS A 47 -11.51 -11.74 -1.74
C LYS A 47 -11.80 -10.28 -1.38
N PHE A 48 -10.88 -9.59 -0.71
CA PHE A 48 -11.01 -8.17 -0.40
C PHE A 48 -11.18 -7.33 -1.66
N ALA A 49 -10.31 -7.51 -2.66
CA ALA A 49 -10.37 -6.75 -3.90
C ALA A 49 -11.70 -6.97 -4.63
N SER A 50 -12.16 -8.23 -4.72
CA SER A 50 -13.46 -8.56 -5.30
C SER A 50 -14.61 -7.87 -4.55
N ASN A 51 -14.61 -7.93 -3.22
CA ASN A 51 -15.65 -7.29 -2.42
C ASN A 51 -15.64 -5.77 -2.58
N PHE A 52 -14.46 -5.15 -2.64
CA PHE A 52 -14.33 -3.72 -2.87
C PHE A 52 -14.86 -3.34 -4.26
N ILE A 53 -14.48 -4.07 -5.31
CA ILE A 53 -14.97 -3.83 -6.67
C ILE A 53 -16.50 -3.96 -6.73
N SER A 54 -17.06 -4.99 -6.10
CA SER A 54 -18.52 -5.22 -6.04
C SER A 54 -19.27 -4.13 -5.28
N SER A 55 -18.62 -3.39 -4.38
CA SER A 55 -19.25 -2.26 -3.69
C SER A 55 -19.57 -1.07 -4.61
N GLY A 56 -18.93 -1.02 -5.79
CA GLY A 56 -19.09 0.08 -6.74
C GLY A 56 -18.52 1.42 -6.26
N LEU A 57 -17.76 1.42 -5.15
CA LEU A 57 -17.18 2.64 -4.60
C LEU A 57 -15.98 3.12 -5.44
N PRO A 58 -15.80 4.45 -5.61
CA PRO A 58 -14.63 4.99 -6.26
C PRO A 58 -13.35 4.71 -5.45
N LEU A 59 -12.20 4.63 -6.12
CA LEU A 59 -10.89 4.48 -5.46
C LEU A 59 -9.91 5.54 -5.98
N ASN A 60 -9.67 6.56 -5.16
CA ASN A 60 -8.79 7.67 -5.53
C ASN A 60 -7.38 7.46 -4.97
N ILE A 61 -7.26 6.92 -3.76
CA ILE A 61 -5.98 6.75 -3.09
C ILE A 61 -5.91 5.36 -2.46
N LEU A 62 -4.87 4.62 -2.81
CA LEU A 62 -4.50 3.37 -2.18
C LEU A 62 -3.27 3.58 -1.31
N ILE A 63 -3.38 3.39 0.00
CA ILE A 63 -2.21 3.45 0.90
C ILE A 63 -1.84 2.06 1.35
N ASN A 64 -0.70 1.59 0.86
CA ASN A 64 -0.06 0.37 1.31
C ASN A 64 0.75 0.68 2.58
N ASN A 65 0.05 0.70 3.73
CA ASN A 65 0.64 1.01 5.04
C ASN A 65 0.92 -0.22 5.92
N ALA A 66 0.10 -1.27 5.82
CA ALA A 66 0.25 -2.42 6.70
C ALA A 66 1.63 -3.08 6.57
N GLY A 67 2.20 -3.44 7.71
CA GLY A 67 3.48 -4.13 7.73
C GLY A 67 3.75 -4.75 9.08
N ILE A 68 4.48 -5.85 9.06
CA ILE A 68 5.03 -6.53 10.23
C ILE A 68 6.55 -6.42 10.22
N PHE A 69 7.13 -6.47 11.40
CA PHE A 69 8.57 -6.34 11.64
C PHE A 69 8.97 -7.16 12.88
N ALA A 70 10.22 -7.64 12.91
CA ALA A 70 10.79 -8.39 14.04
C ALA A 70 9.98 -9.62 14.50
N VAL A 71 9.28 -10.28 13.59
CA VAL A 71 8.62 -11.57 13.87
C VAL A 71 9.60 -12.72 13.67
N PRO A 72 9.44 -13.86 14.37
CA PRO A 72 10.17 -15.10 14.06
C PRO A 72 9.98 -15.52 12.59
N PHE A 73 10.93 -16.30 12.06
CA PHE A 73 10.75 -16.86 10.71
C PHE A 73 9.53 -17.77 10.70
N THR A 74 8.58 -17.41 9.86
CA THR A 74 7.34 -18.15 9.64
C THR A 74 7.00 -18.05 8.16
N LEU A 75 6.39 -19.10 7.62
CA LEU A 75 5.82 -19.09 6.27
C LEU A 75 4.35 -18.69 6.34
N SER A 76 3.89 -17.93 5.35
CA SER A 76 2.47 -17.70 5.14
C SER A 76 1.77 -18.94 4.57
N GLU A 77 0.45 -18.90 4.47
CA GLU A 77 -0.36 -19.96 3.85
C GLU A 77 0.08 -20.29 2.41
N ASP A 78 0.65 -19.31 1.71
CA ASP A 78 1.17 -19.43 0.35
C ASP A 78 2.63 -19.92 0.30
N ASN A 79 3.20 -20.41 1.41
CA ASN A 79 4.60 -20.86 1.54
C ASN A 79 5.65 -19.76 1.21
N ILE A 80 5.33 -18.51 1.54
CA ILE A 80 6.23 -17.37 1.39
C ILE A 80 6.62 -16.86 2.78
N GLU A 81 7.87 -16.48 2.97
CA GLU A 81 8.31 -15.83 4.21
C GLU A 81 7.37 -14.68 4.60
N LEU A 82 6.87 -14.71 5.84
CA LEU A 82 5.71 -13.94 6.28
C LEU A 82 5.88 -12.42 6.13
N ILE A 83 7.08 -11.88 6.41
CA ILE A 83 7.39 -10.45 6.22
C ILE A 83 7.37 -10.12 4.72
N PHE A 84 7.84 -11.01 3.85
CA PHE A 84 7.76 -10.80 2.40
C PHE A 84 6.33 -10.82 1.89
N ALA A 85 5.57 -11.83 2.32
CA ALA A 85 4.18 -12.00 1.96
C ALA A 85 3.39 -10.73 2.31
N THR A 86 3.45 -10.31 3.58
CA THR A 86 2.72 -9.15 4.11
C THR A 86 3.25 -7.83 3.56
N ASN A 87 4.57 -7.62 3.71
CA ASN A 87 5.37 -6.47 3.31
C ASN A 87 5.14 -5.99 1.87
N HIS A 88 5.05 -6.98 0.97
CA HIS A 88 5.36 -6.78 -0.44
C HIS A 88 4.43 -7.49 -1.37
N ILE A 89 4.32 -8.81 -1.27
CA ILE A 89 3.55 -9.60 -2.24
C ILE A 89 2.06 -9.27 -2.11
N GLY A 90 1.53 -9.25 -0.89
CA GLY A 90 0.14 -8.89 -0.62
C GLY A 90 -0.18 -7.48 -1.11
N HIS A 91 0.66 -6.50 -0.77
CA HIS A 91 0.49 -5.13 -1.27
C HIS A 91 0.60 -5.01 -2.79
N PHE A 92 1.50 -5.77 -3.42
CA PHE A 92 1.66 -5.79 -4.87
C PHE A 92 0.44 -6.39 -5.55
N LEU A 93 -0.04 -7.52 -5.06
CA LEU A 93 -1.25 -8.16 -5.57
C LEU A 93 -2.46 -7.22 -5.42
N LEU A 94 -2.67 -6.64 -4.23
CA LEU A 94 -3.76 -5.71 -3.96
C LEU A 94 -3.76 -4.52 -4.93
N ALA A 95 -2.59 -3.88 -5.10
CA ALA A 95 -2.46 -2.74 -6.00
C ALA A 95 -2.74 -3.10 -7.46
N ASN A 96 -2.30 -4.27 -7.93
CA ASN A 96 -2.60 -4.71 -9.30
C ASN A 96 -4.10 -4.99 -9.49
N LEU A 97 -4.75 -5.64 -8.53
CA LEU A 97 -6.18 -5.99 -8.61
C LEU A 97 -7.08 -4.75 -8.62
N LEU A 98 -6.69 -3.70 -7.90
CA LEU A 98 -7.47 -2.46 -7.80
C LEU A 98 -7.07 -1.38 -8.82
N LEU A 99 -6.04 -1.63 -9.63
CA LEU A 99 -5.50 -0.64 -10.55
C LEU A 99 -6.53 -0.17 -11.58
N ASP A 100 -7.32 -1.09 -12.13
CA ASP A 100 -8.32 -0.74 -13.13
C ASP A 100 -9.50 0.03 -12.52
N THR A 101 -9.87 -0.27 -11.27
CA THR A 101 -10.84 0.55 -10.51
C THR A 101 -10.33 1.98 -10.32
N MET A 102 -9.04 2.15 -9.98
CA MET A 102 -8.44 3.47 -9.84
C MET A 102 -8.42 4.24 -11.17
N LYS A 103 -8.07 3.58 -12.28
CA LYS A 103 -8.10 4.21 -13.62
C LYS A 103 -9.52 4.64 -13.99
N LYS A 104 -10.51 3.78 -13.75
CA LYS A 104 -11.92 4.10 -13.99
C LYS A 104 -12.35 5.31 -13.17
N THR A 105 -12.08 5.31 -11.86
CA THR A 105 -12.37 6.45 -10.99
C THR A 105 -11.68 7.72 -11.45
N ALA A 106 -10.41 7.65 -11.88
CA ALA A 106 -9.67 8.80 -12.36
C ALA A 106 -10.25 9.38 -13.66
N HIS A 107 -10.69 8.52 -14.58
CA HIS A 107 -11.36 8.93 -15.80
C HIS A 107 -12.72 9.59 -15.52
N GLU A 108 -13.53 8.99 -14.65
CA GLU A 108 -14.88 9.50 -14.30
C GLU A 108 -14.82 10.82 -13.51
N SER A 109 -13.93 10.91 -12.52
CA SER A 109 -13.79 12.09 -11.65
C SER A 109 -12.92 13.19 -12.26
N LYS A 110 -12.18 12.91 -13.33
CA LYS A 110 -11.12 13.77 -13.91
C LYS A 110 -10.04 14.15 -12.88
N LYS A 111 -9.87 13.37 -11.81
CA LYS A 111 -8.85 13.55 -10.76
C LYS A 111 -7.89 12.37 -10.77
N GLN A 112 -6.59 12.66 -10.76
CA GLN A 112 -5.58 11.60 -10.75
C GLN A 112 -5.62 10.80 -9.44
N GLY A 113 -5.62 9.47 -9.57
CA GLY A 113 -5.46 8.58 -8.42
C GLY A 113 -4.01 8.51 -7.93
N ARG A 114 -3.79 8.08 -6.69
CA ARG A 114 -2.45 7.95 -6.09
C ARG A 114 -2.27 6.65 -5.33
N VAL A 115 -1.18 5.94 -5.61
CA VAL A 115 -0.75 4.81 -4.78
C VAL A 115 0.40 5.25 -3.87
N VAL A 116 0.22 5.14 -2.56
CA VAL A 116 1.23 5.47 -1.56
C VAL A 116 1.75 4.16 -0.95
N ASN A 117 3.06 3.93 -0.98
CA ASN A 117 3.69 2.80 -0.29
C ASN A 117 4.49 3.33 0.88
N VAL A 118 4.16 2.88 2.09
CA VAL A 118 4.84 3.31 3.32
C VAL A 118 6.07 2.45 3.54
N SER A 119 7.21 3.10 3.79
CA SER A 119 8.51 2.47 3.99
C SER A 119 9.12 2.87 5.33
N SER A 120 10.06 2.08 5.85
CA SER A 120 10.88 2.41 7.03
C SER A 120 12.32 2.69 6.64
N ILE A 121 13.05 3.51 7.42
CA ILE A 121 14.49 3.85 7.23
C ILE A 121 15.38 2.63 7.04
N VAL A 122 14.95 1.48 7.56
CA VAL A 122 15.59 0.18 7.44
C VAL A 122 15.82 -0.24 5.97
N HIS A 123 15.09 0.34 5.01
CA HIS A 123 15.33 0.13 3.56
C HIS A 123 16.67 0.70 3.06
N GLN A 124 17.30 1.61 3.80
CA GLN A 124 18.54 2.29 3.41
C GLN A 124 19.81 1.49 3.77
N LEU A 125 19.65 0.36 4.46
CA LEU A 125 20.79 -0.48 4.84
C LEU A 125 21.49 -1.07 3.59
N PRO A 126 22.83 -1.16 3.58
CA PRO A 126 23.64 -1.44 2.38
C PRO A 126 23.54 -2.88 1.83
N ARG A 127 22.60 -3.69 2.31
CA ARG A 127 22.47 -5.11 1.92
C ARG A 127 21.38 -5.27 0.84
N GLY A 128 21.70 -6.01 -0.24
CA GLY A 128 20.77 -6.32 -1.34
C GLY A 128 19.61 -7.24 -0.97
N ILE A 129 18.57 -7.32 -1.81
CA ILE A 129 17.55 -8.38 -1.73
C ILE A 129 18.11 -9.62 -2.43
N ARG A 130 18.05 -10.77 -1.76
CA ARG A 130 18.43 -12.08 -2.32
C ARG A 130 17.17 -12.87 -2.64
N PHE A 131 16.72 -12.79 -3.89
CA PHE A 131 15.45 -13.40 -4.33
C PHE A 131 15.48 -14.93 -4.31
N ASP A 132 16.67 -15.50 -4.49
CA ASP A 132 16.97 -16.94 -4.45
C ASP A 132 16.80 -17.57 -3.06
N GLN A 133 16.82 -16.76 -2.00
CA GLN A 133 16.88 -17.22 -0.60
C GLN A 133 15.80 -16.59 0.27
N ILE A 134 14.64 -16.27 -0.31
CA ILE A 134 13.56 -15.57 0.40
C ILE A 134 12.97 -16.41 1.54
N ASN A 135 12.94 -17.73 1.38
CA ASN A 135 12.37 -18.68 2.33
C ASN A 135 13.44 -19.39 3.17
N ASP A 136 14.67 -18.86 3.24
CA ASP A 136 15.76 -19.48 4.00
C ASP A 136 15.62 -19.17 5.51
N PRO A 137 15.37 -20.19 6.37
CA PRO A 137 15.15 -20.00 7.80
C PRO A 137 16.43 -19.61 8.55
N SER A 138 17.62 -19.86 7.99
CA SER A 138 18.90 -19.46 8.60
C SER A 138 19.09 -17.94 8.63
N ARG A 139 18.22 -17.20 7.92
CA ARG A 139 18.22 -15.75 7.88
C ARG A 139 17.24 -15.22 8.92
N THR A 140 17.80 -14.79 10.06
CA THR A 140 17.05 -14.06 11.09
C THR A 140 16.29 -12.87 10.50
N SER A 141 15.12 -12.57 11.05
CA SER A 141 14.17 -11.54 10.59
C SER A 141 14.79 -10.16 10.38
N CYS A 142 15.94 -9.91 11.01
CA CYS A 142 16.79 -8.74 10.81
C CYS A 142 17.37 -8.57 9.39
N GLN A 143 17.26 -9.59 8.51
CA GLN A 143 17.75 -9.55 7.14
C GLN A 143 16.65 -9.43 6.06
N SER A 144 15.36 -9.50 6.43
CA SER A 144 14.20 -9.38 5.50
C SER A 144 13.90 -7.93 5.07
N HIS A 145 14.84 -7.02 5.26
CA HIS A 145 14.59 -5.60 5.44
C HIS A 145 14.54 -4.71 4.20
N ARG A 146 14.71 -5.26 3.00
CA ARG A 146 14.76 -4.45 1.77
C ARG A 146 13.60 -4.67 0.80
N LYS A 147 12.66 -5.53 1.15
CA LYS A 147 11.68 -6.01 0.17
C LYS A 147 10.73 -4.90 -0.36
N LEU A 148 10.74 -3.68 0.21
CA LEU A 148 9.90 -2.52 -0.17
C LEU A 148 10.28 -1.83 -1.50
N THR A 149 11.41 -2.19 -2.10
CA THR A 149 11.98 -1.43 -3.24
C THR A 149 11.55 -1.94 -4.63
N VAL A 150 10.93 -3.12 -4.78
CA VAL A 150 10.59 -3.59 -6.15
C VAL A 150 9.46 -2.76 -6.79
N LYS A 151 8.66 -2.04 -6.00
CA LYS A 151 7.49 -1.31 -6.50
C LYS A 151 7.81 0.02 -7.21
N LYS A 152 8.78 0.80 -6.72
CA LYS A 152 9.01 2.16 -7.28
C LYS A 152 9.48 2.12 -8.73
N SER A 153 10.38 1.20 -9.09
CA SER A 153 10.94 1.11 -10.45
C SER A 153 10.01 0.40 -11.44
N GLN A 154 9.22 -0.58 -10.99
CA GLN A 154 8.36 -1.37 -11.88
C GLN A 154 6.98 -0.73 -12.14
N LEU A 155 6.42 0.03 -11.18
CA LEU A 155 5.22 0.82 -11.46
C LEU A 155 5.54 2.03 -12.35
N HIS A 156 6.63 2.77 -12.10
CA HIS A 156 7.03 3.86 -13.00
C HIS A 156 7.28 3.36 -14.42
N ARG A 157 7.94 2.21 -14.61
CA ARG A 157 8.11 1.62 -15.95
C ARG A 157 6.80 1.22 -16.62
N ARG A 158 5.79 0.80 -15.86
CA ARG A 158 4.46 0.46 -16.41
C ARG A 158 3.64 1.71 -16.73
N GLU A 159 3.78 2.77 -15.97
CA GLU A 159 3.14 4.07 -16.24
C GLU A 159 3.80 4.79 -17.43
N GLU A 160 5.13 4.74 -17.55
CA GLU A 160 5.89 5.26 -18.69
C GLU A 160 5.59 4.49 -19.99
N ASN A 161 5.54 3.16 -19.95
CA ASN A 161 5.21 2.35 -21.14
C ASN A 161 3.73 2.44 -21.56
N ALA A 162 2.81 2.73 -20.62
CA ALA A 162 1.41 2.99 -20.95
C ALA A 162 1.20 4.39 -21.53
N ALA A 163 2.08 5.35 -21.21
CA ALA A 163 2.08 6.70 -21.79
C ALA A 163 2.74 6.79 -23.17
N ALA A 164 3.41 5.73 -23.64
CA ALA A 164 4.21 5.74 -24.88
C ALA A 164 3.44 5.50 -26.20
N ILE A 165 2.10 5.57 -26.20
CA ILE A 165 1.29 5.50 -27.44
C ILE A 165 0.45 6.77 -27.59
N ALA A 166 1.10 7.86 -28.01
CA ALA A 166 0.57 8.88 -28.92
C ALA A 166 1.68 9.92 -29.23
N PRO A 167 1.95 10.28 -30.50
CA PRO A 167 3.05 11.16 -30.86
C PRO A 167 2.60 12.62 -30.86
N LEU A 168 3.37 13.54 -30.27
CA LEU A 168 3.28 14.95 -30.65
C LEU A 168 4.65 15.63 -30.59
N ASN A 169 4.89 16.37 -31.68
CA ASN A 169 6.06 17.12 -32.09
C ASN A 169 6.52 18.18 -31.06
N GLY A 170 7.80 18.55 -31.17
CA GLY A 170 8.23 19.94 -31.05
C GLY A 170 8.59 20.41 -29.64
N ASP A 171 9.91 20.54 -29.45
CA ASP A 171 10.62 21.60 -28.75
C ASP A 171 10.48 21.81 -27.22
N ASN A 172 11.66 21.70 -26.60
CA ASN A 172 12.12 22.36 -25.37
C ASN A 172 11.35 22.14 -24.06
N CYS A 173 11.98 21.41 -23.13
CA CYS A 173 11.81 21.64 -21.69
C CYS A 173 13.07 21.28 -20.89
N ILE A 174 13.77 22.30 -20.40
CA ILE A 174 14.82 22.20 -19.37
C ILE A 174 14.13 21.88 -18.03
N ALA A 175 14.38 20.70 -17.46
CA ALA A 175 13.88 20.34 -16.14
C ALA A 175 14.79 20.91 -15.03
N LYS A 176 14.30 21.89 -14.26
CA LYS A 176 14.92 22.30 -12.99
C LYS A 176 14.56 21.31 -11.87
N ARG A 177 15.57 20.81 -11.15
CA ARG A 177 15.43 20.10 -9.86
C ARG A 177 15.19 21.11 -8.74
N ASN A 178 14.17 20.90 -7.92
CA ASN A 178 14.05 21.54 -6.61
C ASN A 178 14.46 20.53 -5.53
N GLU A 179 15.48 20.90 -4.73
CA GLU A 179 15.92 20.19 -3.54
C GLU A 179 15.07 20.61 -2.33
N PHE A 180 14.66 19.64 -1.49
CA PHE A 180 13.98 19.88 -0.21
C PHE A 180 14.93 19.57 0.96
N PRO A 181 14.92 20.37 2.06
CA PRO A 181 15.81 20.17 3.20
C PRO A 181 15.38 19.02 4.13
N PRO A 182 16.29 18.47 4.94
CA PRO A 182 16.05 17.27 5.76
C PRO A 182 15.19 17.55 7.01
N ALA A 183 14.34 16.59 7.37
CA ALA A 183 13.44 16.66 8.53
C ALA A 183 14.07 16.09 9.81
N THR A 184 13.76 16.72 10.96
CA THR A 184 14.18 16.32 12.31
C THR A 184 13.25 15.24 12.93
N PRO A 185 13.72 14.46 13.93
CA PRO A 185 13.00 13.27 14.39
C PRO A 185 12.00 13.54 15.53
N PHE A 186 10.86 12.84 15.51
CA PHE A 186 9.88 12.76 16.61
C PHE A 186 9.82 11.33 17.22
N PRO A 187 9.39 11.18 18.49
CA PRO A 187 9.61 9.98 19.28
C PRO A 187 8.52 8.90 19.07
N SER A 188 8.90 7.67 19.39
CA SER A 188 8.18 6.41 19.14
C SER A 188 7.11 6.08 20.19
N SER A 189 5.89 5.75 19.75
CA SER A 189 4.90 4.97 20.52
C SER A 189 4.30 3.84 19.66
N PRO A 190 3.82 2.72 20.25
CA PRO A 190 3.36 1.55 19.51
C PRO A 190 1.83 1.61 19.30
N HIS A 191 1.38 1.74 18.05
CA HIS A 191 -0.04 1.62 17.69
C HIS A 191 -0.24 0.67 16.49
N PRO A 192 -1.40 -0.01 16.41
CA PRO A 192 -1.66 -1.10 15.47
C PRO A 192 -1.69 -0.61 14.01
N SER A 193 -1.15 -1.44 13.12
CA SER A 193 -1.03 -1.17 11.68
C SER A 193 -2.41 -1.07 11.01
N MET A 194 -2.82 0.14 10.66
CA MET A 194 -4.07 0.46 9.96
C MET A 194 -3.79 0.78 8.49
N THR A 195 -4.41 0.07 7.54
CA THR A 195 -4.32 0.41 6.12
C THR A 195 -5.46 1.37 5.76
N LEU A 196 -5.14 2.60 5.34
CA LEU A 196 -6.12 3.64 5.01
C LEU A 196 -6.25 3.79 3.49
N GLY A 197 -7.31 3.29 2.86
CA GLY A 197 -7.66 3.71 1.50
C GLY A 197 -8.48 4.99 1.54
N PHE A 198 -8.14 6.03 0.76
CA PHE A 198 -8.94 7.26 0.68
C PHE A 198 -9.69 7.32 -0.66
N SER A 199 -10.98 7.66 -0.63
CA SER A 199 -11.76 8.00 -1.83
C SER A 199 -12.37 9.41 -1.72
N GLU A 200 -12.12 10.24 -2.74
CA GLU A 200 -12.67 11.59 -2.90
C GLU A 200 -13.69 11.60 -4.05
N LYS A 201 -14.81 12.29 -3.83
CA LYS A 201 -15.78 12.64 -4.88
C LYS A 201 -15.28 13.82 -5.71
#